data_AF-A0A9P7BN93-F1
#
_entry.id   AF-A0A9P7BN93-F1
#
_cell.length_a   1.000
_cell.length_b   1.000
_cell.length_c   1.000
_cell.angle_alpha   90.00
_cell.angle_beta   90.00
_cell.angle_gamma   90.00
#
_symmetry.space_group_name_H-M   'P 1'
#
loop_
_entity.id
_entity.type
_entity.pdbx_description
1 polymer ?
#
loop_
_entity_poly.entity_id
_entity_poly.type
_entity_poly.pdbx_seq_one_letter_code
_entity_poly.pdbx_strand_id
1 'polypeptide(L)'
;MTEVRPKHSRSTSITKNSTISHQRKPSLSAQQKSFIHNTNNPVTAAATLNNVNNENSKRHYHKPGLSSPSGVFNQLIFKVHSFLNPSGPLLPHSKHAAAFGGTSKPSLLTAFCQSRMTRFLTLFYVIFSVFLTLNHGWKYLMGTSSPSVHIETMEVFDDNWVPQRTYDQDKPYSLLDSMTHGLKMHKLFSKSYYDAAKNIQPFWLKASNTPSNDQVSIITAVTAETWPNLLRLTVYWDGPISAIVHLDIQDELSMERLEQEYREIPELYNNVDLHLVRVPGEKPSVLFPRNAERNLARLLSRTEYIMDVPSDMIPASDLRRTLEANKKKIKELLEAGDLLALPTFTFREKDVQKEDIPVDKGHLINNLHEGKMVLNDKHWKENEGPTDLDKWIDANTLYSIEKYEFHYEPVVIESKTVQPWCSERFLDSRAACIFSSYLQGNEIYVMPDDYVVQMPDNHAPEVSDFDHVVENRIYAKFYWEQCVHHARQLDALGLWNNPRSRHIRSQCSRVIQNWGKGLIGKPE
;
A
#
# COMPACT_ATOMS: atom_id res chain seq x y z
N MET A 1 45.06 -22.32 10.72
CA MET A 1 44.88 -20.90 11.07
C MET A 1 43.41 -20.68 11.34
N THR A 2 43.08 -20.39 12.59
CA THR A 2 41.73 -20.47 13.17
C THR A 2 40.91 -19.22 12.89
N GLU A 3 39.69 -19.46 12.41
CA GLU A 3 38.63 -18.53 12.05
C GLU A 3 37.98 -17.94 13.33
N VAL A 4 37.94 -16.61 13.44
CA VAL A 4 37.34 -15.90 14.57
C VAL A 4 36.07 -15.18 14.10
N ARG A 5 34.90 -15.71 14.49
CA ARG A 5 33.61 -15.03 14.40
C ARG A 5 33.51 -13.89 15.43
N PRO A 6 33.02 -12.69 15.06
CA PRO A 6 32.67 -11.67 16.05
C PRO A 6 31.31 -11.98 16.70
N LYS A 7 31.26 -11.78 18.02
CA LYS A 7 30.10 -11.97 18.89
C LYS A 7 29.18 -10.74 18.83
N HIS A 8 27.87 -10.96 18.72
CA HIS A 8 26.86 -9.95 18.93
C HIS A 8 26.86 -9.45 20.39
N SER A 9 27.12 -8.15 20.57
CA SER A 9 26.93 -7.42 21.82
C SER A 9 25.48 -6.96 21.92
N ARG A 10 24.75 -7.51 22.88
CA ARG A 10 23.46 -6.98 23.36
C ARG A 10 23.74 -5.71 24.15
N SER A 11 23.14 -4.60 23.72
CA SER A 11 23.19 -3.34 24.46
C SER A 11 22.27 -3.41 25.69
N THR A 12 22.81 -3.01 26.83
CA THR A 12 22.22 -2.97 28.16
C THR A 12 21.45 -1.67 28.35
N SER A 13 20.15 -1.73 28.64
CA SER A 13 19.36 -0.57 29.07
C SER A 13 19.51 -0.35 30.58
N ILE A 14 19.89 0.87 30.94
CA ILE A 14 19.99 1.37 32.32
C ILE A 14 18.60 1.82 32.79
N THR A 15 18.23 1.30 33.96
CA THR A 15 17.08 1.64 34.81
C THR A 15 17.16 3.06 35.40
N LYS A 16 16.04 3.78 35.44
CA LYS A 16 15.63 4.61 36.61
C LYS A 16 14.12 4.55 36.83
N ASN A 17 13.78 4.48 38.12
CA ASN A 17 12.48 4.22 38.71
C ASN A 17 11.56 5.45 38.72
N SER A 18 10.26 5.23 38.49
CA SER A 18 9.19 5.86 39.30
C SER A 18 7.99 4.91 39.39
N THR A 19 7.75 4.43 40.59
CA THR A 19 6.59 3.64 41.05
C THR A 19 5.30 4.45 41.01
N ILE A 20 4.22 3.88 40.46
CA ILE A 20 2.90 3.74 41.11
C ILE A 20 2.15 2.58 40.41
N SER A 21 1.52 1.77 41.26
CA SER A 21 0.92 0.47 41.02
C SER A 21 -0.41 0.50 40.27
N HIS A 22 -0.69 -0.52 39.44
CA HIS A 22 -1.93 -1.31 39.56
C HIS A 22 -1.76 -2.70 38.93
N GLN A 23 -2.38 -3.67 39.59
CA GLN A 23 -2.21 -5.11 39.49
C GLN A 23 -2.71 -5.71 38.17
N ARG A 24 -1.94 -6.66 37.61
CA ARG A 24 -2.49 -7.84 36.91
C ARG A 24 -1.66 -9.06 37.29
N LYS A 25 -2.32 -10.06 37.91
CA LYS A 25 -1.76 -11.39 38.14
C LYS A 25 -1.98 -12.31 36.93
N PRO A 26 -1.06 -13.27 36.68
CA PRO A 26 -1.06 -14.18 35.54
C PRO A 26 -1.41 -15.64 35.91
N SER A 27 -1.67 -16.48 34.91
CA SER A 27 -1.59 -17.96 34.96
C SER A 27 -2.02 -18.52 33.60
N LEU A 28 -1.50 -19.60 33.02
CA LEU A 28 -0.44 -20.54 33.36
C LEU A 28 -0.23 -21.39 32.10
N SER A 29 1.02 -21.64 31.71
CA SER A 29 1.42 -22.77 30.87
C SER A 29 1.68 -23.98 31.79
N ALA A 30 1.14 -25.15 31.45
CA ALA A 30 1.38 -26.38 32.18
C ALA A 30 2.22 -27.33 31.31
N GLN A 31 3.45 -27.57 31.76
CA GLN A 31 4.31 -28.66 31.33
C GLN A 31 4.21 -29.83 32.31
N GLN A 32 4.39 -31.01 31.75
CA GLN A 32 4.22 -32.36 32.24
C GLN A 32 5.45 -32.85 33.05
N LYS A 33 5.24 -33.57 34.16
CA LYS A 33 6.15 -34.55 34.83
C LYS A 33 5.40 -35.20 36.01
N SER A 34 5.01 -36.48 35.94
CA SER A 34 5.76 -37.72 36.27
C SER A 34 5.62 -38.13 37.75
N PHE A 35 5.18 -39.37 38.02
CA PHE A 35 5.75 -40.23 39.09
C PHE A 35 5.41 -41.72 38.85
N ILE A 36 6.35 -42.56 39.27
CA ILE A 36 6.51 -44.01 39.10
C ILE A 36 6.24 -44.69 40.46
N HIS A 37 5.59 -45.87 40.54
CA HIS A 37 6.16 -47.12 41.11
C HIS A 37 5.25 -48.37 41.07
N ASN A 38 5.82 -49.46 40.51
CA ASN A 38 5.69 -50.92 40.72
C ASN A 38 4.64 -51.53 41.69
N THR A 39 4.04 -52.67 41.32
CA THR A 39 4.54 -54.05 41.65
C THR A 39 3.65 -55.20 41.12
N ASN A 40 4.32 -56.24 40.59
CA ASN A 40 4.09 -57.71 40.66
C ASN A 40 2.97 -58.47 39.88
N ASN A 41 3.46 -59.42 39.06
CA ASN A 41 2.89 -60.58 38.32
C ASN A 41 2.25 -61.69 39.21
N PRO A 42 1.85 -62.89 38.70
CA PRO A 42 1.15 -63.33 37.45
C PRO A 42 -0.03 -64.32 37.74
N VAL A 43 -0.58 -65.00 36.71
CA VAL A 43 -1.08 -66.42 36.67
C VAL A 43 -2.50 -66.66 36.04
N THR A 44 -2.47 -67.24 34.82
CA THR A 44 -3.29 -68.31 34.15
C THR A 44 -4.83 -68.34 34.02
N ALA A 45 -5.21 -68.99 32.89
CA ALA A 45 -6.41 -69.81 32.58
C ALA A 45 -7.66 -69.06 32.06
N ALA A 46 -8.08 -69.20 30.80
CA ALA A 46 -8.62 -70.37 30.07
C ALA A 46 -10.08 -70.72 30.42
N ALA A 47 -10.95 -70.53 29.40
CA ALA A 47 -12.17 -71.27 29.03
C ALA A 47 -13.22 -71.66 30.10
N THR A 48 -14.47 -71.21 29.91
CA THR A 48 -15.67 -72.05 29.61
C THR A 48 -16.93 -71.15 29.60
N LEU A 49 -17.71 -71.17 28.51
CA LEU A 49 -19.03 -71.79 28.39
C LEU A 49 -20.03 -71.42 29.49
N ASN A 50 -21.10 -70.70 29.11
CA ASN A 50 -22.45 -71.17 29.41
C ASN A 50 -23.48 -70.62 28.42
N ASN A 51 -24.12 -71.56 27.75
CA ASN A 51 -25.39 -71.45 27.04
C ASN A 51 -26.51 -71.06 28.01
N VAL A 52 -27.38 -70.12 27.61
CA VAL A 52 -28.81 -70.22 27.87
C VAL A 52 -29.57 -69.73 26.64
N ASN A 53 -30.40 -70.63 26.13
CA ASN A 53 -31.37 -70.45 25.04
C ASN A 53 -32.41 -69.38 25.39
N ASN A 54 -32.87 -68.59 24.40
CA ASN A 54 -34.30 -68.60 24.08
C ASN A 54 -34.64 -67.96 22.72
N GLU A 55 -35.15 -68.83 21.84
CA GLU A 55 -36.31 -68.69 20.95
C GLU A 55 -36.54 -67.45 20.06
N ASN A 56 -36.40 -67.72 18.76
CA ASN A 56 -37.43 -67.56 17.72
C ASN A 56 -38.21 -66.22 17.63
N SER A 57 -37.81 -65.40 16.64
CA SER A 57 -38.81 -64.78 15.76
C SER A 57 -38.26 -64.60 14.35
N LYS A 58 -38.73 -65.45 13.43
CA LYS A 58 -38.54 -65.34 11.98
C LYS A 58 -39.25 -64.06 11.49
N ARG A 59 -38.51 -63.15 10.84
CA ARG A 59 -39.11 -62.16 9.94
C ARG A 59 -38.47 -62.27 8.56
N HIS A 60 -39.34 -62.51 7.59
CA HIS A 60 -39.07 -62.59 6.16
C HIS A 60 -38.43 -61.30 5.64
N TYR A 61 -37.31 -61.44 4.93
CA TYR A 61 -36.76 -60.40 4.08
C TYR A 61 -37.56 -60.34 2.77
N HIS A 62 -38.35 -59.27 2.59
CA HIS A 62 -38.85 -58.86 1.27
C HIS A 62 -37.85 -57.89 0.63
N LYS A 63 -37.42 -58.20 -0.60
CA LYS A 63 -36.69 -57.29 -1.51
C LYS A 63 -37.54 -56.04 -1.79
N PRO A 64 -36.99 -54.82 -1.83
CA PRO A 64 -37.72 -53.67 -2.33
C PRO A 64 -37.70 -53.67 -3.86
N GLY A 65 -38.88 -53.86 -4.46
CA GLY A 65 -39.15 -53.59 -5.86
C GLY A 65 -39.28 -52.08 -6.12
N LEU A 66 -39.02 -51.68 -7.36
CA LEU A 66 -39.09 -50.30 -7.86
C LEU A 66 -40.36 -49.58 -7.40
N SER A 67 -40.20 -48.44 -6.72
CA SER A 67 -41.29 -47.57 -6.30
C SER A 67 -41.90 -46.83 -7.49
N SER A 68 -43.20 -47.03 -7.70
CA SER A 68 -44.04 -46.22 -8.60
C SER A 68 -43.95 -44.71 -8.26
N PRO A 69 -43.97 -43.79 -9.25
CA PRO A 69 -43.80 -42.34 -9.04
C PRO A 69 -44.75 -41.72 -8.00
N SER A 70 -45.93 -42.32 -7.80
CA SER A 70 -46.90 -41.87 -6.80
C SER A 70 -46.44 -42.05 -5.35
N GLY A 71 -45.56 -43.03 -5.08
CA GLY A 71 -45.02 -43.28 -3.73
C GLY A 71 -43.99 -42.23 -3.30
N VAL A 72 -43.18 -41.75 -4.24
CA VAL A 72 -42.15 -40.73 -3.99
C VAL A 72 -42.80 -39.37 -3.73
N PHE A 73 -43.85 -39.03 -4.49
CA PHE A 73 -44.57 -37.76 -4.33
C PHE A 73 -45.29 -37.69 -2.97
N ASN A 74 -45.93 -38.78 -2.55
CA ASN A 74 -46.58 -38.84 -1.24
C ASN A 74 -45.56 -38.77 -0.09
N GLN A 75 -44.38 -39.39 -0.21
CA GLN A 75 -43.31 -39.22 0.79
C GLN A 75 -42.78 -37.80 0.86
N LEU A 76 -42.69 -37.09 -0.27
CA LEU A 76 -42.24 -35.70 -0.30
C LEU A 76 -43.25 -34.77 0.39
N ILE A 77 -44.54 -34.94 0.11
CA ILE A 77 -45.64 -34.19 0.76
C ILE A 77 -45.62 -34.43 2.27
N PHE A 78 -45.46 -35.67 2.73
CA PHE A 78 -45.37 -35.98 4.16
C PHE A 78 -44.14 -35.35 4.83
N LYS A 79 -42.98 -35.33 4.15
CA LYS A 79 -41.77 -34.69 4.67
C LYS A 79 -41.92 -33.17 4.78
N VAL A 80 -42.50 -32.53 3.76
CA VAL A 80 -42.79 -31.07 3.76
C VAL A 80 -43.81 -30.73 4.84
N HIS A 81 -44.86 -31.54 4.99
CA HIS A 81 -45.85 -31.34 6.04
C HIS A 81 -45.26 -31.52 7.45
N SER A 82 -44.37 -32.52 7.66
CA SER A 82 -43.68 -32.72 8.95
C SER A 82 -42.70 -31.58 9.28
N PHE A 83 -42.09 -30.97 8.27
CA PHE A 83 -41.18 -29.84 8.43
C PHE A 83 -41.92 -28.54 8.81
N LEU A 84 -43.08 -28.31 8.19
CA LEU A 84 -43.92 -27.14 8.46
C LEU A 84 -44.73 -27.28 9.76
N ASN A 85 -45.08 -28.51 10.16
CA ASN A 85 -45.83 -28.82 11.38
C ASN A 85 -45.24 -30.04 12.11
N PRO A 86 -44.18 -29.88 12.93
CA PRO A 86 -43.73 -30.96 13.79
C PRO A 86 -44.69 -31.13 14.97
N SER A 87 -45.78 -31.83 14.75
CA SER A 87 -46.68 -32.26 15.82
C SER A 87 -46.17 -33.58 16.36
N GLY A 88 -45.18 -33.53 17.26
CA GLY A 88 -44.68 -34.72 17.96
C GLY A 88 -43.62 -34.36 18.99
N PRO A 89 -43.65 -34.95 20.20
CA PRO A 89 -42.66 -34.67 21.23
C PRO A 89 -41.32 -35.26 20.78
N LEU A 90 -40.36 -34.39 20.46
CA LEU A 90 -38.96 -34.78 20.36
C LEU A 90 -38.51 -35.21 21.76
N LEU A 91 -38.15 -36.50 21.90
CA LEU A 91 -37.32 -37.18 22.91
C LEU A 91 -37.11 -36.52 24.30
N PRO A 92 -37.06 -37.30 25.39
CA PRO A 92 -37.05 -36.79 26.77
C PRO A 92 -35.70 -36.16 27.15
N HIS A 93 -35.42 -34.94 26.70
CA HIS A 93 -34.37 -34.10 27.26
C HIS A 93 -34.92 -33.28 28.43
N SER A 94 -35.04 -33.90 29.61
CA SER A 94 -35.21 -33.13 30.85
C SER A 94 -34.89 -33.84 32.17
N LYS A 95 -34.36 -35.07 32.19
CA LYS A 95 -34.09 -35.75 33.49
C LYS A 95 -32.70 -35.53 34.11
N HIS A 96 -31.77 -34.81 33.47
CA HIS A 96 -30.45 -34.51 34.06
C HIS A 96 -30.14 -33.02 34.31
N ALA A 97 -31.05 -32.10 34.02
CA ALA A 97 -30.80 -30.66 34.24
C ALA A 97 -31.00 -30.21 35.71
N ALA A 98 -31.55 -31.05 36.58
CA ALA A 98 -31.83 -30.70 37.98
C ALA A 98 -30.63 -30.85 38.94
N ALA A 99 -29.49 -31.42 38.51
CA ALA A 99 -28.33 -31.61 39.38
C ALA A 99 -27.35 -30.42 39.41
N PHE A 100 -27.49 -29.41 38.53
CA PHE A 100 -26.58 -28.25 38.47
C PHE A 100 -27.30 -26.94 38.13
N GLY A 101 -28.41 -26.62 38.82
CA GLY A 101 -28.88 -25.24 39.01
C GLY A 101 -29.03 -24.34 37.77
N GLY A 102 -29.43 -24.86 36.61
CA GLY A 102 -29.57 -24.09 35.38
C GLY A 102 -31.02 -23.75 35.03
N THR A 103 -31.47 -22.53 35.29
CA THR A 103 -32.70 -21.96 34.71
C THR A 103 -32.41 -21.37 33.33
N SER A 104 -32.19 -22.21 32.31
CA SER A 104 -32.06 -21.69 30.94
C SER A 104 -33.45 -21.42 30.35
N LYS A 105 -33.90 -20.16 30.39
CA LYS A 105 -34.95 -19.69 29.48
C LYS A 105 -34.44 -19.93 28.05
N PRO A 106 -35.25 -20.50 27.13
CA PRO A 106 -34.83 -20.68 25.75
C PRO A 106 -34.46 -19.31 25.16
N SER A 107 -33.29 -19.21 24.54
CA SER A 107 -32.84 -17.95 23.94
C SER A 107 -33.83 -17.49 22.85
N LEU A 108 -34.01 -16.17 22.70
CA LEU A 108 -34.87 -15.59 21.67
C LEU A 108 -34.51 -16.10 20.26
N LEU A 109 -33.23 -16.41 20.01
CA LEU A 109 -32.75 -17.02 18.77
C LEU A 109 -33.32 -18.43 18.54
N THR A 110 -33.42 -19.26 19.57
CA THR A 110 -33.99 -20.61 19.45
C THR A 110 -35.50 -20.55 19.20
N ALA A 111 -36.20 -19.60 19.83
CA ALA A 111 -37.63 -19.36 19.57
C ALA A 111 -37.87 -18.82 18.14
N PHE A 112 -37.01 -17.93 17.65
CA PHE A 112 -37.10 -17.35 16.31
C PHE A 112 -36.81 -18.37 15.21
N CYS A 113 -35.79 -19.23 15.37
CA CYS A 113 -35.51 -20.33 14.43
C CYS A 113 -36.59 -21.43 14.43
N GLN A 114 -37.38 -21.56 15.50
CA GLN A 114 -38.51 -22.48 15.57
C GLN A 114 -39.82 -21.89 15.05
N SER A 115 -39.86 -20.59 14.72
CA SER A 115 -41.03 -19.94 14.14
C SER A 115 -41.39 -20.56 12.79
N ARG A 116 -42.69 -20.80 12.59
CA ARG A 116 -43.26 -21.28 11.32
C ARG A 116 -42.87 -20.36 10.15
N MET A 117 -42.75 -19.05 10.41
CA MET A 117 -42.39 -18.06 9.39
C MET A 117 -40.95 -18.25 8.90
N THR A 118 -40.00 -18.45 9.81
CA THR A 118 -38.59 -18.68 9.47
C THR A 118 -38.42 -19.95 8.66
N ARG A 119 -39.10 -21.04 9.05
CA ARG A 119 -39.07 -22.31 8.30
C ARG A 119 -39.70 -22.20 6.92
N PHE A 120 -40.79 -21.44 6.81
CA PHE A 120 -41.43 -21.16 5.52
C PHE A 120 -40.50 -20.37 4.60
N LEU A 121 -39.81 -19.33 5.12
CA LEU A 121 -38.83 -18.55 4.36
C LEU A 121 -37.62 -19.39 3.93
N THR A 122 -37.11 -20.26 4.81
CA THR A 122 -36.02 -21.18 4.46
C THR A 122 -36.46 -22.19 3.39
N LEU A 123 -37.66 -22.76 3.50
CA LEU A 123 -38.21 -23.65 2.48
C LEU A 123 -38.36 -22.93 1.14
N PHE A 124 -38.89 -21.70 1.15
CA PHE A 124 -39.03 -20.88 -0.04
C PHE A 124 -37.68 -20.57 -0.70
N TYR A 125 -36.67 -20.22 0.10
CA TYR A 125 -35.30 -19.98 -0.39
C TYR A 125 -34.69 -21.23 -1.03
N VAL A 126 -34.84 -22.40 -0.41
CA VAL A 126 -34.33 -23.68 -0.96
C VAL A 126 -35.04 -24.01 -2.27
N ILE A 127 -36.38 -23.89 -2.32
CA ILE A 127 -37.16 -24.11 -3.54
C ILE A 127 -36.71 -23.15 -4.64
N PHE A 128 -36.61 -21.85 -4.33
CA PHE A 128 -36.15 -20.84 -5.28
C PHE A 128 -34.74 -21.13 -5.80
N SER A 129 -33.82 -21.52 -4.92
CA SER A 129 -32.45 -21.88 -5.29
C SER A 129 -32.40 -23.09 -6.23
N VAL A 130 -33.20 -24.14 -5.93
CA VAL A 130 -33.31 -25.31 -6.81
C VAL A 130 -33.87 -24.93 -8.18
N PHE A 131 -34.92 -24.11 -8.24
CA PHE A 131 -35.47 -23.62 -9.51
C PHE A 131 -34.49 -22.72 -10.26
N LEU A 132 -33.73 -21.87 -9.58
CA LEU A 132 -32.69 -21.03 -10.19
C LEU A 132 -31.58 -21.90 -10.79
N THR A 133 -31.09 -22.90 -10.05
CA THR A 133 -30.08 -23.85 -10.53
C THR A 133 -30.59 -24.70 -11.67
N LEU A 134 -31.84 -25.18 -11.61
CA LEU A 134 -32.46 -25.92 -12.71
C LEU A 134 -32.68 -25.04 -13.94
N ASN A 135 -33.04 -23.76 -13.77
CA ASN A 135 -33.20 -22.83 -14.89
C ASN A 135 -31.85 -22.53 -15.56
N HIS A 136 -30.80 -22.32 -14.78
CA HIS A 136 -29.44 -22.16 -15.32
C HIS A 136 -28.91 -23.44 -15.97
N GLY A 137 -29.14 -24.60 -15.34
CA GLY A 137 -28.77 -25.90 -15.89
C GLY A 137 -29.55 -26.24 -17.16
N TRP A 138 -30.84 -25.91 -17.22
CA TRP A 138 -31.67 -26.08 -18.41
C TRP A 138 -31.27 -25.13 -19.53
N LYS A 139 -30.95 -23.86 -19.22
CA LYS A 139 -30.35 -22.94 -20.21
C LYS A 139 -29.01 -23.43 -20.74
N TYR A 140 -28.21 -24.08 -19.90
CA TYR A 140 -26.95 -24.69 -20.29
C TYR A 140 -27.14 -25.95 -21.16
N LEU A 141 -28.13 -26.79 -20.84
CA LEU A 141 -28.39 -28.07 -21.53
C LEU A 141 -29.25 -27.94 -22.80
N MET A 142 -30.25 -27.05 -22.79
CA MET A 142 -31.21 -26.84 -23.88
C MET A 142 -31.01 -25.51 -24.60
N GLY A 143 -29.98 -24.74 -24.23
CA GLY A 143 -29.49 -23.64 -25.03
C GLY A 143 -28.88 -24.16 -26.33
N THR A 144 -29.72 -24.56 -27.29
CA THR A 144 -29.35 -24.74 -28.69
C THR A 144 -29.18 -23.37 -29.34
N SER A 145 -28.17 -22.66 -28.86
CA SER A 145 -27.46 -21.56 -29.50
C SER A 145 -26.17 -21.39 -28.71
N SER A 146 -25.21 -22.28 -28.94
CA SER A 146 -23.85 -21.74 -28.98
C SER A 146 -23.90 -20.67 -30.06
N PRO A 147 -23.55 -19.39 -29.80
CA PRO A 147 -23.12 -18.58 -30.92
C PRO A 147 -22.05 -19.42 -31.60
N SER A 148 -22.18 -19.63 -32.91
CA SER A 148 -21.13 -20.24 -33.70
C SER A 148 -19.84 -19.51 -33.34
N VAL A 149 -19.01 -20.16 -32.54
CA VAL A 149 -17.59 -19.86 -32.50
C VAL A 149 -17.14 -20.31 -33.87
N HIS A 150 -17.24 -19.39 -34.82
CA HIS A 150 -16.30 -19.41 -35.91
C HIS A 150 -14.94 -19.55 -35.22
N ILE A 151 -14.27 -20.66 -35.48
CA ILE A 151 -12.83 -20.69 -35.42
C ILE A 151 -12.40 -19.75 -36.56
N GLU A 152 -12.60 -18.45 -36.34
CA GLU A 152 -11.69 -17.46 -36.87
C GLU A 152 -10.37 -17.88 -36.25
N THR A 153 -9.54 -18.46 -37.11
CA THR A 153 -8.09 -18.42 -37.03
C THR A 153 -7.66 -17.40 -36.00
N MET A 154 -6.91 -17.84 -34.96
CA MET A 154 -6.25 -16.98 -33.98
C MET A 154 -6.04 -15.60 -34.60
N GLU A 155 -6.92 -14.66 -34.27
CA GLU A 155 -6.71 -13.27 -34.63
C GLU A 155 -5.47 -12.89 -33.83
N VAL A 156 -4.33 -13.04 -34.50
CA VAL A 156 -3.17 -12.20 -34.28
C VAL A 156 -3.76 -10.82 -34.06
N PHE A 157 -3.51 -10.23 -32.89
CA PHE A 157 -3.87 -8.84 -32.61
C PHE A 157 -3.36 -8.01 -33.79
N ASP A 158 -4.24 -7.72 -34.74
CA ASP A 158 -3.95 -6.85 -35.86
C ASP A 158 -3.76 -5.45 -35.29
N ASP A 159 -2.98 -4.62 -35.96
CA ASP A 159 -2.69 -3.23 -35.54
C ASP A 159 -3.97 -2.37 -35.43
N ASN A 160 -5.12 -2.92 -35.83
CA ASN A 160 -6.45 -2.32 -35.80
C ASN A 160 -7.38 -2.83 -34.68
N TRP A 161 -6.92 -3.70 -33.76
CA TRP A 161 -7.75 -4.16 -32.65
C TRP A 161 -8.03 -3.01 -31.66
N VAL A 162 -9.29 -2.59 -31.56
CA VAL A 162 -9.73 -1.58 -30.59
C VAL A 162 -10.39 -2.27 -29.40
N PRO A 163 -9.85 -2.16 -28.17
CA PRO A 163 -10.49 -2.73 -27.00
C PRO A 163 -11.87 -2.11 -26.80
N GLN A 164 -12.94 -2.92 -26.92
CA GLN A 164 -14.27 -2.52 -26.48
C GLN A 164 -14.29 -2.42 -24.95
N ARG A 165 -14.20 -1.19 -24.44
CA ARG A 165 -14.26 -0.88 -23.01
C ARG A 165 -15.72 -0.87 -22.56
N THR A 166 -16.00 -1.38 -21.36
CA THR A 166 -17.34 -1.52 -20.76
C THR A 166 -17.99 -0.21 -20.29
N TYR A 167 -17.40 0.95 -20.61
CA TYR A 167 -17.94 2.26 -20.28
C TYR A 167 -18.23 3.03 -21.56
N ASP A 168 -19.34 3.77 -21.57
CA ASP A 168 -19.83 4.65 -22.64
C ASP A 168 -18.82 5.80 -22.95
N GLN A 169 -17.59 5.49 -23.32
CA GLN A 169 -16.53 6.47 -23.61
C GLN A 169 -16.76 7.15 -24.96
N ASP A 170 -17.53 6.51 -25.85
CA ASP A 170 -17.90 7.00 -27.17
C ASP A 170 -19.14 7.92 -27.13
N LYS A 171 -19.78 8.07 -25.97
CA LYS A 171 -20.86 9.05 -25.81
C LYS A 171 -20.28 10.43 -25.50
N PRO A 172 -20.79 11.51 -26.12
CA PRO A 172 -20.26 12.86 -25.97
C PRO A 172 -20.47 13.50 -24.59
N TYR A 173 -20.99 12.75 -23.60
CA TYR A 173 -21.11 13.21 -22.22
C TYR A 173 -20.26 12.33 -21.32
N SER A 174 -19.21 12.90 -20.72
CA SER A 174 -18.55 12.24 -19.61
C SER A 174 -19.39 12.50 -18.36
N LEU A 175 -19.69 11.47 -17.57
CA LEU A 175 -20.25 11.69 -16.23
C LEU A 175 -19.31 12.53 -15.36
N LEU A 176 -18.03 12.66 -15.72
CA LEU A 176 -17.12 13.61 -15.07
C LEU A 176 -17.53 15.05 -15.33
N ASP A 177 -18.05 15.40 -16.51
CA ASP A 177 -18.34 16.79 -16.87
C ASP A 177 -19.38 17.42 -15.93
N SER A 178 -20.38 16.64 -15.51
CA SER A 178 -21.45 17.04 -14.60
C SER A 178 -21.10 16.96 -13.11
N MET A 179 -19.93 16.44 -12.74
CA MET A 179 -19.49 16.38 -11.35
C MET A 179 -19.06 17.76 -10.84
N THR A 180 -19.33 18.02 -9.56
CA THR A 180 -18.75 19.17 -8.87
C THR A 180 -17.22 19.07 -8.87
N HIS A 181 -16.54 20.20 -8.79
CA HIS A 181 -15.07 20.26 -8.72
C HIS A 181 -14.50 19.34 -7.64
N GLY A 182 -15.06 19.39 -6.43
CA GLY A 182 -14.59 18.52 -5.34
C GLY A 182 -14.81 17.03 -5.59
N LEU A 183 -15.89 16.64 -6.26
CA LEU A 183 -16.08 15.24 -6.67
C LEU A 183 -15.11 14.82 -7.77
N LYS A 184 -14.77 15.71 -8.71
CA LYS A 184 -13.73 15.46 -9.72
C LYS A 184 -12.38 15.23 -9.04
N MET A 185 -11.97 16.14 -8.15
CA MET A 185 -10.70 16.05 -7.43
C MET A 185 -10.63 14.83 -6.51
N HIS A 186 -11.71 14.52 -5.78
CA HIS A 186 -11.75 13.33 -4.93
C HIS A 186 -11.74 12.02 -5.73
N LYS A 187 -12.20 12.01 -6.98
CA LYS A 187 -12.02 10.85 -7.86
C LYS A 187 -10.57 10.69 -8.34
N LEU A 188 -9.90 11.80 -8.62
CA LEU A 188 -8.48 11.80 -9.00
C LEU A 188 -7.60 11.35 -7.82
N PHE A 189 -7.91 11.83 -6.61
CA PHE A 189 -7.17 11.52 -5.37
C PHE A 189 -8.09 10.79 -4.37
N SER A 190 -8.43 9.55 -4.69
CA SER A 190 -9.45 8.77 -3.97
C SER A 190 -9.12 8.42 -2.52
N LYS A 191 -7.86 8.57 -2.11
CA LYS A 191 -7.41 8.33 -0.74
C LYS A 191 -7.03 9.64 -0.03
N SER A 192 -7.11 10.78 -0.70
CA SER A 192 -6.96 12.08 -0.06
C SER A 192 -8.20 12.46 0.73
N TYR A 193 -8.03 13.38 1.68
CA TYR A 193 -9.14 13.94 2.45
C TYR A 193 -10.07 14.74 1.54
N TYR A 194 -11.38 14.47 1.60
CA TYR A 194 -12.36 15.08 0.71
C TYR A 194 -12.43 16.61 0.85
N ASP A 195 -12.37 17.14 2.08
CA ASP A 195 -12.41 18.61 2.24
C ASP A 195 -11.14 19.29 1.75
N ALA A 196 -10.01 18.58 1.70
CA ALA A 196 -8.82 19.07 1.02
C ALA A 196 -9.09 19.12 -0.49
N ALA A 197 -9.56 18.00 -1.05
CA ALA A 197 -9.80 17.84 -2.48
C ALA A 197 -10.80 18.86 -3.05
N LYS A 198 -11.87 19.19 -2.31
CA LYS A 198 -12.89 20.14 -2.76
C LYS A 198 -12.40 21.58 -2.86
N ASN A 199 -11.36 21.93 -2.11
CA ASN A 199 -10.81 23.27 -2.00
C ASN A 199 -9.50 23.46 -2.77
N ILE A 200 -9.11 22.46 -3.58
CA ILE A 200 -7.94 22.58 -4.46
C ILE A 200 -8.23 23.63 -5.53
N GLN A 201 -7.33 24.58 -5.75
CA GLN A 201 -7.37 25.50 -6.87
C GLN A 201 -6.11 25.31 -7.73
N PRO A 202 -6.19 24.50 -8.80
CA PRO A 202 -5.10 24.34 -9.74
C PRO A 202 -4.76 25.66 -10.40
N PHE A 203 -3.46 25.94 -10.59
CA PHE A 203 -2.96 27.19 -11.17
C PHE A 203 -3.60 28.44 -10.56
N TRP A 204 -3.74 28.47 -9.23
CA TRP A 204 -4.23 29.65 -8.51
C TRP A 204 -3.44 30.89 -8.95
N LEU A 205 -2.12 30.75 -9.03
CA LEU A 205 -1.25 31.71 -9.70
C LEU A 205 -0.36 30.93 -10.68
N LYS A 206 -0.39 31.34 -11.95
CA LYS A 206 0.30 30.63 -13.04
C LYS A 206 1.53 31.41 -13.46
N ALA A 207 2.64 30.71 -13.70
CA ALA A 207 3.86 31.33 -14.16
C ALA A 207 3.70 31.95 -15.55
N SER A 208 4.35 33.09 -15.79
CA SER A 208 4.31 33.79 -17.06
C SER A 208 5.09 33.05 -18.15
N ASN A 209 6.21 32.43 -17.80
CA ASN A 209 6.97 31.63 -18.75
C ASN A 209 6.26 30.31 -19.02
N THR A 210 6.37 29.85 -20.26
CA THR A 210 5.92 28.52 -20.65
C THR A 210 7.15 27.63 -20.80
N PRO A 211 7.32 26.61 -19.93
CA PRO A 211 8.48 25.74 -20.01
C PRO A 211 8.41 24.86 -21.26
N SER A 212 9.58 24.44 -21.74
CA SER A 212 9.67 23.40 -22.76
C SER A 212 9.36 22.04 -22.13
N ASN A 213 8.71 21.15 -22.89
CA ASN A 213 8.21 19.90 -22.34
C ASN A 213 9.32 18.95 -21.82
N ASP A 214 10.52 19.09 -22.38
CA ASP A 214 11.71 18.30 -22.03
C ASP A 214 12.54 18.88 -20.87
N GLN A 215 12.13 20.02 -20.30
CA GLN A 215 12.72 20.54 -19.08
C GLN A 215 12.29 19.69 -17.87
N VAL A 216 13.06 19.79 -16.78
CA VAL A 216 12.67 19.22 -15.48
C VAL A 216 11.89 20.28 -14.71
N SER A 217 10.72 19.95 -14.17
CA SER A 217 10.02 20.80 -13.20
C SER A 217 10.32 20.34 -11.78
N ILE A 218 10.69 21.25 -10.89
CA ILE A 218 10.65 20.91 -9.46
C ILE A 218 9.19 20.81 -9.03
N ILE A 219 8.85 19.75 -8.32
CA ILE A 219 7.61 19.67 -7.56
C ILE A 219 7.92 19.84 -6.08
N THR A 220 7.14 20.65 -5.39
CA THR A 220 7.33 20.92 -3.96
C THR A 220 6.02 21.32 -3.29
N ALA A 221 6.01 21.36 -1.96
CA ALA A 221 4.88 21.81 -1.17
C ALA A 221 5.35 22.73 -0.04
N VAL A 222 4.65 23.84 0.15
CA VAL A 222 4.94 24.85 1.18
C VAL A 222 3.68 25.26 1.93
N THR A 223 3.89 25.76 3.14
CA THR A 223 2.91 26.44 3.99
C THR A 223 3.20 27.94 4.02
N ALA A 224 2.35 28.73 4.68
CA ALA A 224 2.63 30.15 4.91
C ALA A 224 3.96 30.39 5.66
N GLU A 225 4.32 29.48 6.58
CA GLU A 225 5.56 29.53 7.37
C GLU A 225 6.80 29.16 6.56
N THR A 226 6.69 28.15 5.71
CA THR A 226 7.80 27.66 4.86
C THR A 226 7.89 28.35 3.50
N TRP A 227 7.04 29.35 3.26
CA TRP A 227 7.09 30.18 2.05
C TRP A 227 8.47 30.79 1.74
N PRO A 228 9.24 31.31 2.72
CA PRO A 228 10.61 31.79 2.46
C PRO A 228 11.53 30.72 1.88
N ASN A 229 11.26 29.44 2.14
CA ASN A 229 12.03 28.35 1.56
C ASN A 229 11.77 28.22 0.05
N LEU A 230 10.53 28.46 -0.43
CA LEU A 230 10.23 28.51 -1.86
C LEU A 230 10.94 29.69 -2.54
N LEU A 231 10.95 30.86 -1.90
CA LEU A 231 11.70 32.02 -2.39
C LEU A 231 13.19 31.72 -2.50
N ARG A 232 13.77 31.03 -1.52
CA ARG A 232 15.17 30.58 -1.60
C ARG A 232 15.36 29.59 -2.74
N LEU A 233 14.44 28.65 -2.94
CA LEU A 233 14.53 27.66 -4.01
C LEU A 233 14.59 28.31 -5.39
N THR A 234 13.82 29.38 -5.65
CA THR A 234 13.85 30.09 -6.95
C THR A 234 15.18 30.79 -7.23
N VAL A 235 16.00 31.07 -6.21
CA VAL A 235 17.35 31.62 -6.38
C VAL A 235 18.32 30.58 -6.93
N TYR A 236 18.13 29.30 -6.59
CA TYR A 236 18.99 28.18 -7.00
C TYR A 236 18.45 27.40 -8.19
N TRP A 237 17.18 27.62 -8.55
CA TRP A 237 16.54 26.93 -9.66
C TRP A 237 15.87 27.94 -10.60
N ASP A 238 16.47 28.11 -11.78
CA ASP A 238 15.96 28.97 -12.85
C ASP A 238 14.94 28.28 -13.77
N GLY A 239 14.62 27.00 -13.49
CA GLY A 239 13.69 26.18 -14.24
C GLY A 239 12.24 26.28 -13.72
N PRO A 240 11.30 25.55 -14.35
CA PRO A 240 9.91 25.54 -13.91
C PRO A 240 9.76 24.88 -12.53
N ILE A 241 8.81 25.38 -11.74
CA ILE A 241 8.41 24.82 -10.44
C ILE A 241 6.90 24.68 -10.41
N SER A 242 6.38 23.53 -9.97
CA SER A 242 4.99 23.33 -9.60
C SER A 242 4.91 23.17 -8.09
N ALA A 243 4.40 24.18 -7.40
CA ALA A 243 4.38 24.23 -5.95
C ALA A 243 2.95 24.19 -5.41
N ILE A 244 2.72 23.31 -4.43
CA ILE A 244 1.51 23.35 -3.62
C ILE A 244 1.68 24.40 -2.54
N VAL A 245 0.70 25.28 -2.40
CA VAL A 245 0.58 26.21 -1.27
C VAL A 245 -0.55 25.71 -0.38
N HIS A 246 -0.18 25.24 0.80
CA HIS A 246 -1.10 24.75 1.80
C HIS A 246 -1.42 25.85 2.81
N LEU A 247 -2.70 26.22 2.92
CA LEU A 247 -3.19 27.23 3.85
C LEU A 247 -4.36 26.70 4.68
N ASP A 248 -4.51 27.23 5.89
CA ASP A 248 -5.76 27.04 6.62
C ASP A 248 -6.90 27.74 5.87
N ILE A 249 -8.09 27.14 5.90
CA ILE A 249 -9.29 27.72 5.28
C ILE A 249 -9.67 29.09 5.85
N GLN A 250 -9.24 29.42 7.06
CA GLN A 250 -9.51 30.69 7.72
C GLN A 250 -8.39 31.74 7.52
N ASP A 251 -7.25 31.34 6.97
CA ASP A 251 -6.08 32.22 6.82
C ASP A 251 -6.09 33.01 5.50
N GLU A 252 -7.05 33.94 5.39
CA GLU A 252 -7.15 34.87 4.25
C GLU A 252 -6.00 35.87 4.22
N LEU A 253 -5.47 36.27 5.38
CA LEU A 253 -4.38 37.24 5.48
C LEU A 253 -3.10 36.70 4.82
N SER A 254 -2.73 35.45 5.12
CA SER A 254 -1.59 34.82 4.45
C SER A 254 -1.84 34.70 2.96
N MET A 255 -3.05 34.34 2.52
CA MET A 255 -3.36 34.24 1.09
C MET A 255 -3.09 35.55 0.35
N GLU A 256 -3.62 36.66 0.84
CA GLU A 256 -3.43 37.99 0.23
C GLU A 256 -1.96 38.39 0.19
N ARG A 257 -1.21 38.13 1.27
CA ARG A 257 0.23 38.39 1.33
C ARG A 257 1.00 37.57 0.30
N LEU A 258 0.74 36.26 0.21
CA LEU A 258 1.44 35.37 -0.72
C LEU A 258 1.13 35.74 -2.18
N GLU A 259 -0.12 36.14 -2.47
CA GLU A 259 -0.50 36.61 -3.80
C GLU A 259 0.21 37.92 -4.18
N GLN A 260 0.34 38.85 -3.23
CA GLN A 260 1.09 40.09 -3.44
C GLN A 260 2.58 39.79 -3.69
N GLU A 261 3.22 39.00 -2.83
CA GLU A 261 4.63 38.62 -2.98
C GLU A 261 4.90 37.92 -4.31
N TYR A 262 4.00 37.02 -4.74
CA TYR A 262 4.12 36.36 -6.04
C TYR A 262 4.16 37.36 -7.20
N ARG A 263 3.34 38.40 -7.17
CA ARG A 263 3.27 39.42 -8.23
C ARG A 263 4.46 40.37 -8.23
N GLU A 264 5.03 40.62 -7.05
CA GLU A 264 6.15 41.57 -6.87
C GLU A 264 7.52 40.95 -7.13
N ILE A 265 7.68 39.64 -6.92
CA ILE A 265 8.97 38.94 -7.02
C ILE A 265 9.10 38.25 -8.40
N PRO A 266 10.01 38.71 -9.27
CA PRO A 266 10.18 38.15 -10.60
C PRO A 266 10.51 36.67 -10.65
N GLU A 267 11.35 36.21 -9.73
CA GLU A 267 11.78 34.83 -9.63
C GLU A 267 10.59 33.88 -9.38
N LEU A 268 9.54 34.36 -8.70
CA LEU A 268 8.29 33.62 -8.52
C LEU A 268 7.42 33.68 -9.78
N TYR A 269 6.98 34.88 -10.20
CA TYR A 269 5.98 34.98 -11.27
C TYR A 269 6.48 34.42 -12.60
N ASN A 270 7.79 34.42 -12.84
CA ASN A 270 8.35 33.94 -14.09
C ASN A 270 8.19 32.43 -14.25
N ASN A 271 8.51 31.64 -13.22
CA ASN A 271 8.76 30.20 -13.37
C ASN A 271 7.97 29.29 -12.41
N VAL A 272 7.26 29.85 -11.42
CA VAL A 272 6.53 29.06 -10.42
C VAL A 272 5.03 29.03 -10.72
N ASP A 273 4.49 27.84 -10.94
CA ASP A 273 3.05 27.58 -10.93
C ASP A 273 2.62 27.24 -9.50
N LEU A 274 1.74 28.06 -8.90
CA LEU A 274 1.20 27.84 -7.57
C LEU A 274 -0.17 27.17 -7.65
N HIS A 275 -0.37 26.17 -6.79
CA HIS A 275 -1.61 25.42 -6.67
C HIS A 275 -2.06 25.47 -5.22
N LEU A 276 -3.22 26.07 -4.98
CA LEU A 276 -3.69 26.32 -3.62
C LEU A 276 -4.47 25.11 -3.09
N VAL A 277 -4.16 24.68 -1.87
CA VAL A 277 -4.90 23.66 -1.13
C VAL A 277 -5.31 24.26 0.21
N ARG A 278 -6.62 24.33 0.47
CA ARG A 278 -7.15 24.87 1.74
C ARG A 278 -7.83 23.78 2.56
N VAL A 279 -7.31 23.54 3.75
CA VAL A 279 -7.88 22.56 4.70
C VAL A 279 -8.11 23.19 6.07
N PRO A 280 -9.07 22.68 6.85
CA PRO A 280 -9.23 23.10 8.24
C PRO A 280 -8.14 22.47 9.12
N GLY A 281 -7.40 23.30 9.86
CA GLY A 281 -6.38 22.89 10.82
C GLY A 281 -4.96 23.14 10.31
N GLU A 282 -4.12 23.72 11.17
CA GLU A 282 -2.75 24.15 10.85
C GLU A 282 -1.72 23.01 10.83
N LYS A 283 -1.96 21.92 11.57
CA LYS A 283 -0.93 20.91 11.86
C LYS A 283 -0.98 19.71 10.90
N PRO A 284 0.18 19.25 10.40
CA PRO A 284 0.28 17.97 9.71
C PRO A 284 -0.23 16.84 10.61
N SER A 285 -1.13 16.03 10.07
CA SER A 285 -1.72 14.89 10.75
C SER A 285 -1.93 13.78 9.74
N VAL A 286 -1.90 12.52 10.15
CA VAL A 286 -2.20 11.37 9.25
C VAL A 286 -3.56 11.51 8.54
N LEU A 287 -4.42 12.42 9.01
CA LEU A 287 -5.67 12.81 8.37
C LEU A 287 -5.48 13.68 7.11
N PHE A 288 -4.34 14.35 6.98
CA PHE A 288 -3.95 15.24 5.87
C PHE A 288 -2.64 14.77 5.22
N PRO A 289 -2.67 13.67 4.47
CA PRO A 289 -1.47 13.11 3.84
C PRO A 289 -0.91 14.03 2.74
N ARG A 290 0.38 14.37 2.81
CA ARG A 290 1.11 15.21 1.84
C ARG A 290 1.46 14.46 0.55
N ASN A 291 1.46 13.13 0.54
CA ASN A 291 1.66 12.38 -0.71
C ASN A 291 0.60 12.72 -1.77
N ALA A 292 -0.61 13.09 -1.38
CA ALA A 292 -1.63 13.58 -2.30
C ALA A 292 -1.26 14.95 -2.91
N GLU A 293 -0.71 15.86 -2.11
CA GLU A 293 -0.21 17.16 -2.55
C GLU A 293 0.97 17.00 -3.54
N ARG A 294 1.89 16.06 -3.26
CA ARG A 294 2.97 15.67 -4.17
C ARG A 294 2.45 15.16 -5.52
N ASN A 295 1.48 14.24 -5.50
CA ASN A 295 0.85 13.76 -6.73
C ASN A 295 0.13 14.89 -7.47
N LEU A 296 -0.47 15.84 -6.76
CA LEU A 296 -1.12 17.01 -7.36
C LEU A 296 -0.11 17.94 -8.05
N ALA A 297 1.02 18.27 -7.40
CA ALA A 297 2.08 19.05 -8.02
C ALA A 297 2.66 18.32 -9.25
N ARG A 298 2.92 17.02 -9.13
CA ARG A 298 3.30 16.18 -10.27
C ARG A 298 2.29 16.27 -11.41
N LEU A 299 0.99 16.09 -11.12
CA LEU A 299 -0.07 16.13 -12.12
C LEU A 299 -0.12 17.49 -12.85
N LEU A 300 0.01 18.58 -12.10
CA LEU A 300 -0.15 19.95 -12.61
C LEU A 300 1.15 20.57 -13.16
N SER A 301 2.31 19.95 -12.93
CA SER A 301 3.56 20.34 -13.59
C SER A 301 3.42 20.37 -15.12
N ARG A 302 4.08 21.31 -15.79
CA ARG A 302 3.93 21.54 -17.24
C ARG A 302 4.97 20.83 -18.12
N THR A 303 5.77 19.94 -17.55
CA THR A 303 6.86 19.22 -18.23
C THR A 303 6.70 17.70 -18.12
N GLU A 304 7.41 16.94 -18.96
CA GLU A 304 7.45 15.47 -18.91
C GLU A 304 8.32 14.92 -17.77
N TYR A 305 9.30 15.70 -17.32
CA TYR A 305 10.20 15.28 -16.24
C TYR A 305 10.00 16.15 -15.01
N ILE A 306 10.05 15.52 -13.86
CA ILE A 306 9.86 16.17 -12.56
C ILE A 306 11.00 15.82 -11.60
N MET A 307 11.22 16.69 -10.63
CA MET A 307 12.14 16.48 -9.52
C MET A 307 11.44 16.80 -8.21
N ASP A 308 11.28 15.80 -7.33
CA ASP A 308 10.57 15.95 -6.05
C ASP A 308 11.52 16.48 -4.96
N VAL A 309 11.44 17.80 -4.73
CA VAL A 309 12.34 18.53 -3.81
C VAL A 309 11.54 19.05 -2.62
N PRO A 310 11.82 18.55 -1.39
CA PRO A 310 11.31 19.13 -0.15
C PRO A 310 11.65 20.61 -0.07
N SER A 311 10.79 21.42 0.54
CA SER A 311 10.96 22.87 0.53
C SER A 311 12.23 23.34 1.23
N ASP A 312 12.72 22.61 2.23
CA ASP A 312 13.97 22.88 2.94
C ASP A 312 15.24 22.48 2.15
N MET A 313 15.10 21.92 0.95
CA MET A 313 16.22 21.47 0.12
C MET A 313 16.38 22.34 -1.13
N ILE A 314 17.62 22.50 -1.58
CA ILE A 314 17.97 23.21 -2.81
C ILE A 314 18.89 22.36 -3.70
N PRO A 315 18.72 22.35 -5.03
CA PRO A 315 19.75 21.86 -5.93
C PRO A 315 20.92 22.86 -5.91
N ALA A 316 22.06 22.44 -5.37
CA ALA A 316 23.17 23.37 -5.14
C ALA A 316 24.16 23.41 -6.32
N SER A 317 24.20 22.35 -7.13
CA SER A 317 25.00 22.28 -8.36
C SER A 317 24.29 22.93 -9.55
N ASP A 318 25.03 23.13 -10.65
CA ASP A 318 24.46 23.53 -11.96
C ASP A 318 23.80 22.33 -12.67
N LEU A 319 22.77 21.77 -12.03
CA LEU A 319 22.06 20.59 -12.50
C LEU A 319 21.52 20.75 -13.92
N ARG A 320 21.06 21.96 -14.27
CA ARG A 320 20.53 22.24 -15.60
C ARG A 320 21.58 22.06 -16.69
N ARG A 321 22.81 22.52 -16.45
CA ARG A 321 23.92 22.29 -17.37
C ARG A 321 24.21 20.80 -17.53
N THR A 322 24.20 20.02 -16.45
CA THR A 322 24.40 18.56 -16.54
C THR A 322 23.30 17.88 -17.33
N LEU A 323 22.04 18.27 -17.09
CA LEU A 323 20.86 17.75 -17.77
C LEU A 323 20.93 18.03 -19.28
N GLU A 324 21.27 19.25 -19.69
CA GLU A 324 21.39 19.62 -21.11
C GLU A 324 22.59 18.93 -21.78
N ALA A 325 23.74 18.86 -21.11
CA ALA A 325 24.93 18.18 -21.64
C ALA A 325 24.71 16.68 -21.88
N ASN A 326 23.85 16.04 -21.08
CA ASN A 326 23.57 14.61 -21.12
C ASN A 326 22.15 14.27 -21.60
N LYS A 327 21.45 15.23 -22.21
CA LYS A 327 20.01 15.20 -22.50
C LYS A 327 19.51 13.90 -23.13
N LYS A 328 20.22 13.40 -24.16
CA LYS A 328 19.84 12.17 -24.86
C LYS A 328 19.84 10.95 -23.93
N LYS A 329 20.94 10.77 -23.18
CA LYS A 329 21.11 9.63 -22.28
C LYS A 329 20.12 9.69 -21.13
N ILE A 330 19.92 10.88 -20.54
CA ILE A 330 18.97 11.08 -19.45
C ILE A 330 17.55 10.79 -19.91
N LYS A 331 17.16 11.30 -21.09
CA LYS A 331 15.87 10.99 -21.69
C LYS A 331 15.65 9.48 -21.86
N GLU A 332 16.63 8.75 -22.41
CA GLU A 332 16.53 7.30 -22.60
C GLU A 332 16.32 6.56 -21.26
N LEU A 333 17.01 6.97 -20.19
CA LEU A 333 16.84 6.37 -18.86
C LEU A 333 15.46 6.67 -18.27
N LEU A 334 15.02 7.93 -18.30
CA LEU A 334 13.74 8.35 -17.71
C LEU A 334 12.53 7.77 -18.46
N GLU A 335 12.61 7.64 -19.80
CA GLU A 335 11.60 6.98 -20.62
C GLU A 335 11.55 5.46 -20.40
N ALA A 336 12.69 4.83 -20.07
CA ALA A 336 12.74 3.43 -19.66
C ALA A 336 12.11 3.20 -18.26
N GLY A 337 11.92 4.26 -17.49
CA GLY A 337 11.38 4.23 -16.14
C GLY A 337 12.45 4.28 -15.05
N ASP A 338 13.72 4.44 -15.39
CA ASP A 338 14.78 4.59 -14.39
C ASP A 338 14.69 5.96 -13.69
N LEU A 339 15.27 6.03 -12.49
CA LEU A 339 15.31 7.21 -11.64
C LEU A 339 16.72 7.77 -11.57
N LEU A 340 16.87 9.09 -11.59
CA LEU A 340 18.15 9.75 -11.31
C LEU A 340 18.12 10.32 -9.89
N ALA A 341 18.87 9.72 -8.97
CA ALA A 341 18.97 10.16 -7.59
C ALA A 341 20.04 11.25 -7.43
N LEU A 342 19.68 12.32 -6.72
CA LEU A 342 20.58 13.36 -6.25
C LEU A 342 20.89 13.08 -4.77
N PRO A 343 22.16 12.88 -4.41
CA PRO A 343 22.58 12.78 -3.02
C PRO A 343 22.20 14.03 -2.23
N THR A 344 21.78 13.82 -0.99
CA THR A 344 21.39 14.91 -0.08
C THR A 344 22.50 15.15 0.92
N PHE A 345 22.97 16.38 1.01
CA PHE A 345 23.94 16.81 2.01
C PHE A 345 23.32 17.81 2.97
N THR A 346 23.76 17.82 4.23
CA THR A 346 23.29 18.80 5.22
C THR A 346 24.46 19.36 6.03
N PHE A 347 24.26 20.54 6.57
CA PHE A 347 25.23 21.19 7.45
C PHE A 347 25.12 20.66 8.87
N ARG A 348 26.25 20.52 9.56
CA ARG A 348 26.24 20.26 11.01
C ARG A 348 25.84 21.50 11.82
N GLU A 349 26.18 22.67 11.30
CA GLU A 349 25.89 23.96 11.92
C GLU A 349 24.55 24.51 11.45
N LYS A 350 23.90 25.29 12.30
CA LYS A 350 22.58 25.87 12.01
C LYS A 350 22.63 27.24 11.34
N ASP A 351 23.72 27.98 11.55
CA ASP A 351 23.92 29.30 10.97
C ASP A 351 24.64 29.12 9.64
N VAL A 352 23.86 29.05 8.57
CA VAL A 352 24.35 28.80 7.21
C VAL A 352 23.99 29.99 6.35
N GLN A 353 25.01 30.65 5.82
CA GLN A 353 24.86 31.77 4.90
C GLN A 353 24.84 31.28 3.44
N LYS A 354 24.50 32.18 2.53
CA LYS A 354 24.42 31.86 1.09
C LYS A 354 25.78 31.39 0.56
N GLU A 355 26.85 32.00 1.04
CA GLU A 355 28.23 31.78 0.61
C GLU A 355 28.79 30.44 1.08
N ASP A 356 28.18 29.82 2.10
CA ASP A 356 28.60 28.52 2.64
C ASP A 356 28.10 27.34 1.78
N ILE A 357 27.11 27.58 0.91
CA ILE A 357 26.52 26.55 0.06
C ILE A 357 27.52 26.18 -1.05
N PRO A 358 27.99 24.93 -1.10
CA PRO A 358 28.91 24.52 -2.14
C PRO A 358 28.18 24.43 -3.48
N VAL A 359 28.74 25.07 -4.50
CA VAL A 359 28.16 25.13 -5.86
C VAL A 359 28.77 24.07 -6.80
N ASP A 360 29.84 23.43 -6.38
CA ASP A 360 30.54 22.38 -7.13
C ASP A 360 30.95 21.23 -6.21
N LYS A 361 31.13 20.05 -6.80
CA LYS A 361 31.48 18.83 -6.06
C LYS A 361 32.80 18.96 -5.30
N GLY A 362 33.79 19.65 -5.85
CA GLY A 362 35.10 19.82 -5.21
C GLY A 362 35.01 20.62 -3.92
N HIS A 363 34.26 21.74 -3.93
CA HIS A 363 33.99 22.51 -2.74
C HIS A 363 33.22 21.71 -1.68
N LEU A 364 32.20 20.94 -2.09
CA LEU A 364 31.48 20.05 -1.19
C LEU A 364 32.39 18.98 -0.55
N ILE A 365 33.27 18.34 -1.33
CA ILE A 365 34.24 17.36 -0.80
C ILE A 365 35.16 17.99 0.25
N ASN A 366 35.62 19.24 0.04
CA ASN A 366 36.39 19.96 1.05
C ASN A 366 35.58 20.16 2.34
N ASN A 367 34.31 20.56 2.22
CA ASN A 367 33.43 20.72 3.38
C ASN A 367 33.14 19.39 4.11
N LEU A 368 33.09 18.27 3.40
CA LEU A 368 33.01 16.93 3.98
C LEU A 368 34.29 16.58 4.76
N HIS A 369 35.46 16.83 4.18
CA HIS A 369 36.76 16.59 4.83
C HIS A 369 36.97 17.46 6.08
N GLU A 370 36.51 18.71 6.03
CA GLU A 370 36.51 19.64 7.16
C GLU A 370 35.43 19.30 8.21
N GLY A 371 34.53 18.36 7.90
CA GLY A 371 33.46 17.94 8.78
C GLY A 371 32.32 18.95 8.93
N LYS A 372 32.26 19.99 8.07
CA LYS A 372 31.19 21.01 8.08
C LYS A 372 29.85 20.46 7.58
N MET A 373 29.92 19.55 6.62
CA MET A 373 28.75 18.91 6.00
C MET A 373 28.83 17.39 6.13
N VAL A 374 27.69 16.73 5.94
CA VAL A 374 27.56 15.27 5.91
C VAL A 374 26.57 14.85 4.84
N LEU A 375 26.75 13.65 4.30
CA LEU A 375 25.72 12.98 3.52
C LEU A 375 24.58 12.58 4.47
N ASN A 376 23.35 12.90 4.06
CA ASN A 376 22.12 12.64 4.80
C ASN A 376 21.15 11.78 3.98
N ASP A 377 21.41 10.48 3.94
CA ASP A 377 20.38 9.52 3.56
C ASP A 377 19.40 9.41 4.73
N LYS A 378 18.20 9.97 4.59
CA LYS A 378 17.17 10.01 5.64
C LYS A 378 16.87 8.59 6.14
N HIS A 379 16.94 8.39 7.46
CA HIS A 379 16.84 7.10 8.19
C HIS A 379 18.17 6.34 8.43
N TRP A 380 19.27 6.78 7.82
CA TRP A 380 20.60 6.26 8.10
C TRP A 380 21.37 7.19 9.04
N LYS A 381 22.50 6.69 9.53
CA LYS A 381 23.47 7.56 10.22
C LYS A 381 24.13 8.46 9.19
N GLU A 382 24.61 9.60 9.65
CA GLU A 382 25.43 10.51 8.85
C GLU A 382 26.52 9.74 8.09
N ASN A 383 26.66 10.02 6.79
CA ASN A 383 27.63 9.39 5.89
C ASN A 383 27.45 7.88 5.64
N GLU A 384 26.37 7.28 6.14
CA GLU A 384 25.96 5.92 5.80
C GLU A 384 24.70 5.96 4.93
N GLY A 385 24.44 4.89 4.18
CA GLY A 385 23.19 4.71 3.44
C GLY A 385 23.37 4.17 2.03
N PRO A 386 22.27 4.01 1.27
CA PRO A 386 22.30 3.45 -0.07
C PRO A 386 23.08 4.28 -1.09
N THR A 387 23.21 5.60 -0.89
CA THR A 387 24.00 6.48 -1.77
C THR A 387 25.47 6.05 -1.82
N ASP A 388 26.03 5.53 -0.71
CA ASP A 388 27.46 5.18 -0.59
C ASP A 388 28.40 6.37 -0.83
N LEU A 389 28.72 7.10 0.26
CA LEU A 389 29.51 8.32 0.19
C LEU A 389 30.89 8.12 -0.46
N ASP A 390 31.59 7.05 -0.07
CA ASP A 390 32.93 6.75 -0.57
C ASP A 390 32.89 6.52 -2.09
N LYS A 391 31.89 5.76 -2.55
CA LYS A 391 31.66 5.55 -3.99
C LYS A 391 31.28 6.84 -4.72
N TRP A 392 30.44 7.68 -4.11
CA TRP A 392 30.03 8.95 -4.72
C TRP A 392 31.19 9.93 -4.91
N ILE A 393 32.08 10.05 -3.92
CA ILE A 393 33.25 10.94 -3.99
C ILE A 393 34.09 10.64 -5.23
N ASP A 394 34.36 9.37 -5.49
CA ASP A 394 35.21 8.92 -6.60
C ASP A 394 34.46 8.77 -7.95
N ALA A 395 33.13 8.80 -7.94
CA ALA A 395 32.34 8.59 -9.14
C ALA A 395 32.44 9.77 -10.12
N ASN A 396 32.73 9.47 -11.39
CA ASN A 396 32.68 10.40 -12.52
C ASN A 396 31.58 10.03 -13.53
N THR A 397 30.82 8.97 -13.25
CA THR A 397 29.74 8.48 -14.09
C THR A 397 28.59 8.00 -13.20
N LEU A 398 27.37 8.02 -13.75
CA LEU A 398 26.20 7.41 -13.10
C LEU A 398 26.51 5.98 -12.63
N TYR A 399 26.09 5.65 -11.41
CA TYR A 399 26.17 4.30 -10.87
C TYR A 399 24.84 3.91 -10.23
N SER A 400 24.50 2.63 -10.28
CA SER A 400 23.27 2.13 -9.65
C SER A 400 23.45 1.86 -8.16
N ILE A 401 22.34 1.98 -7.42
CA ILE A 401 22.26 1.60 -6.01
C ILE A 401 22.35 0.08 -5.86
N GLU A 402 23.40 -0.41 -5.20
CA GLU A 402 23.63 -1.85 -5.01
C GLU A 402 22.82 -2.43 -3.86
N LYS A 403 22.69 -1.67 -2.76
CA LYS A 403 22.02 -2.09 -1.52
C LYS A 403 20.82 -1.21 -1.23
N TYR A 404 19.80 -1.34 -2.07
CA TYR A 404 18.54 -0.63 -1.87
C TYR A 404 17.82 -1.11 -0.60
N GLU A 405 17.27 -0.17 0.17
CA GLU A 405 16.33 -0.45 1.26
C GLU A 405 15.01 0.30 1.01
N PHE A 406 13.90 -0.28 1.45
CA PHE A 406 12.56 0.24 1.20
C PHE A 406 12.21 1.55 1.94
N HIS A 407 13.07 2.07 2.82
CA HIS A 407 12.94 3.42 3.38
C HIS A 407 13.77 4.48 2.64
N TYR A 408 14.53 4.08 1.61
CA TYR A 408 15.41 5.00 0.91
C TYR A 408 14.59 6.03 0.13
N GLU A 409 14.84 7.31 0.40
CA GLU A 409 14.11 8.42 -0.20
C GLU A 409 14.99 9.59 -0.60
N PRO A 410 15.86 9.39 -1.61
CA PRO A 410 16.62 10.49 -2.19
C PRO A 410 15.69 11.48 -2.89
N VAL A 411 16.20 12.66 -3.20
CA VAL A 411 15.60 13.49 -4.27
C VAL A 411 15.84 12.78 -5.59
N VAL A 412 14.79 12.58 -6.38
CA VAL A 412 14.88 11.90 -7.69
C VAL A 412 14.36 12.79 -8.80
N ILE A 413 15.02 12.73 -9.95
CA ILE A 413 14.48 13.17 -11.23
C ILE A 413 13.84 11.97 -11.89
N GLU A 414 12.60 12.14 -12.33
CA GLU A 414 11.78 11.04 -12.84
C GLU A 414 10.85 11.48 -13.98
N SER A 415 10.38 10.52 -14.78
CA SER A 415 9.31 10.76 -15.75
C SER A 415 7.97 10.93 -15.04
N LYS A 416 7.28 12.03 -15.36
CA LYS A 416 5.94 12.36 -14.88
C LYS A 416 4.91 11.28 -15.23
N THR A 417 5.07 10.57 -16.35
CA THR A 417 4.05 9.66 -16.89
C THR A 417 4.39 8.19 -16.69
N VAL A 418 5.67 7.82 -16.65
CA VAL A 418 6.11 6.41 -16.52
C VAL A 418 6.06 5.93 -15.07
N GLN A 419 6.39 6.78 -14.10
CA GLN A 419 6.51 6.36 -12.71
C GLN A 419 5.17 6.04 -12.04
N PRO A 420 5.11 5.13 -11.06
CA PRO A 420 3.92 4.98 -10.23
C PRO A 420 3.63 6.27 -9.45
N TRP A 421 2.36 6.51 -9.15
CA TRP A 421 1.94 7.57 -8.24
C TRP A 421 2.31 7.22 -6.79
N CYS A 422 2.65 8.23 -5.99
CA CYS A 422 2.90 8.03 -4.57
C CYS A 422 1.60 7.61 -3.87
N SER A 423 1.69 6.69 -2.90
CA SER A 423 0.52 6.27 -2.16
C SER A 423 0.02 7.42 -1.29
N GLU A 424 -1.14 7.96 -1.63
CA GLU A 424 -1.84 9.08 -0.98
C GLU A 424 -2.15 8.89 0.51
N ARG A 425 -1.90 7.70 1.10
CA ARG A 425 -2.21 7.41 2.51
C ARG A 425 -1.14 7.87 3.50
N PHE A 426 0.00 8.36 3.02
CA PHE A 426 1.14 8.72 3.87
C PHE A 426 1.21 10.20 4.13
N LEU A 427 1.67 10.53 5.34
CA LEU A 427 1.95 11.88 5.77
C LEU A 427 2.96 12.52 4.84
N ASP A 428 4.21 12.09 4.87
CA ASP A 428 5.23 12.58 3.94
C ASP A 428 6.31 11.53 3.75
N SER A 429 5.98 10.49 2.98
CA SER A 429 6.88 9.37 2.70
C SER A 429 7.07 9.25 1.20
N ARG A 430 8.18 9.80 0.71
CA ARG A 430 8.62 9.72 -0.69
C ARG A 430 9.11 8.31 -1.02
N ALA A 431 9.67 7.62 -0.03
CA ALA A 431 10.07 6.23 -0.13
C ALA A 431 8.95 5.33 -0.70
N ALA A 432 7.67 5.66 -0.45
CA ALA A 432 6.54 4.89 -0.96
C ALA A 432 6.52 4.77 -2.51
N CYS A 433 6.65 5.88 -3.23
CA CYS A 433 6.65 5.85 -4.71
C CYS A 433 7.97 5.32 -5.28
N ILE A 434 9.09 5.69 -4.67
CA ILE A 434 10.42 5.21 -5.08
C ILE A 434 10.50 3.69 -4.92
N PHE A 435 9.96 3.15 -3.83
CA PHE A 435 9.89 1.70 -3.62
C PHE A 435 9.02 1.00 -4.65
N SER A 436 7.83 1.54 -4.95
CA SER A 436 6.97 0.98 -6.01
C SER A 436 7.68 1.00 -7.37
N SER A 437 8.42 2.07 -7.69
CA SER A 437 9.23 2.15 -8.92
C SER A 437 10.32 1.08 -8.95
N TYR A 438 11.08 0.96 -7.85
CA TYR A 438 12.13 -0.05 -7.73
C TYR A 438 11.58 -1.48 -7.91
N LEU A 439 10.41 -1.79 -7.32
CA LEU A 439 9.75 -3.09 -7.47
C LEU A 439 9.24 -3.39 -8.89
N GLN A 440 8.98 -2.36 -9.70
CA GLN A 440 8.67 -2.52 -11.13
C GLN A 440 9.91 -2.86 -11.96
N GLY A 441 11.09 -2.95 -11.34
CA GLY A 441 12.35 -3.31 -12.00
C GLY A 441 13.10 -2.13 -12.59
N ASN A 442 12.75 -0.91 -12.18
CA ASN A 442 13.45 0.30 -12.56
C ASN A 442 14.72 0.46 -11.72
N GLU A 443 15.80 0.94 -12.33
CA GLU A 443 17.06 1.20 -11.67
C GLU A 443 17.08 2.63 -11.08
N ILE A 444 17.83 2.81 -10.00
CA ILE A 444 18.09 4.11 -9.39
C ILE A 444 19.56 4.43 -9.61
N TYR A 445 19.84 5.42 -10.46
CA TYR A 445 21.18 5.87 -10.77
C TYR A 445 21.52 7.13 -10.00
N VAL A 446 22.61 7.11 -9.24
CA VAL A 446 23.10 8.28 -8.52
C VAL A 446 23.86 9.20 -9.47
N MET A 447 23.55 10.50 -9.42
CA MET A 447 24.27 11.52 -10.17
C MET A 447 25.64 11.82 -9.54
N PRO A 448 26.75 11.74 -10.29
CA PRO A 448 28.08 11.88 -9.74
C PRO A 448 28.45 13.32 -9.38
N ASP A 449 27.96 14.30 -10.14
CA ASP A 449 28.36 15.71 -10.04
C ASP A 449 27.28 16.62 -9.44
N ASP A 450 26.04 16.12 -9.40
CA ASP A 450 24.88 16.89 -8.94
C ASP A 450 24.35 16.36 -7.62
N TYR A 451 23.92 17.28 -6.77
CA TYR A 451 23.46 16.99 -5.42
C TYR A 451 22.49 18.07 -4.93
N VAL A 452 21.75 17.73 -3.88
CA VAL A 452 20.91 18.68 -3.16
C VAL A 452 21.49 18.95 -1.78
N VAL A 453 21.28 20.17 -1.31
CA VAL A 453 21.65 20.59 0.03
C VAL A 453 20.38 20.84 0.83
N GLN A 454 20.24 20.12 1.93
CA GLN A 454 19.23 20.36 2.93
C GLN A 454 19.69 21.49 3.85
N MET A 455 18.94 22.59 3.79
CA MET A 455 19.19 23.76 4.61
C MET A 455 18.70 23.50 6.04
N PRO A 456 19.38 24.04 7.06
CA PRO A 456 18.83 24.03 8.41
C PRO A 456 17.47 24.75 8.42
N ASP A 457 16.40 24.03 8.75
CA ASP A 457 15.06 24.59 8.88
C ASP A 457 14.57 24.47 10.33
N ASN A 458 14.16 25.60 10.89
CA ASN A 458 13.58 25.67 12.23
C ASN A 458 12.06 25.41 12.22
N HIS A 459 11.44 25.31 11.04
CA HIS A 459 10.00 25.11 10.85
C HIS A 459 9.65 23.68 10.44
N ALA A 460 10.53 22.72 10.73
CA ALA A 460 10.22 21.31 10.53
C ALA A 460 8.90 20.99 11.27
N PRO A 461 7.86 20.53 10.58
CA PRO A 461 6.56 20.33 11.20
C PRO A 461 6.65 19.28 12.31
N GLU A 462 6.20 19.64 13.51
CA GLU A 462 6.09 18.68 14.61
C GLU A 462 4.97 17.68 14.32
N VAL A 463 5.36 16.46 13.94
CA VAL A 463 4.45 15.31 13.85
C VAL A 463 4.32 14.68 15.22
N SER A 464 3.08 14.38 15.65
CA SER A 464 2.86 13.77 16.97
C SER A 464 3.45 12.36 17.04
N ASP A 465 3.90 11.94 18.23
CA ASP A 465 4.39 10.56 18.45
C ASP A 465 3.38 9.50 18.00
N PHE A 466 2.10 9.78 18.19
CA PHE A 466 1.01 8.90 17.76
C PHE A 466 0.97 8.78 16.24
N ASP A 467 0.99 9.91 15.53
CA ASP A 467 1.01 9.94 14.07
C ASP A 467 2.23 9.23 13.51
N HIS A 468 3.40 9.42 14.10
CA HIS A 468 4.63 8.71 13.72
C HIS A 468 4.51 7.19 13.91
N VAL A 469 3.92 6.72 15.02
CA VAL A 469 3.68 5.27 15.22
C VAL A 469 2.67 4.73 14.20
N VAL A 470 1.63 5.50 13.88
CA VAL A 470 0.63 5.13 12.87
C VAL A 470 1.29 5.02 11.50
N GLU A 471 2.04 6.03 11.08
CA GLU A 471 2.74 6.07 9.79
C GLU A 471 3.68 4.87 9.63
N ASN A 472 4.53 4.58 10.62
CA ASN A 472 5.43 3.43 10.59
C ASN A 472 4.68 2.10 10.44
N ARG A 473 3.54 1.94 11.12
CA ARG A 473 2.72 0.72 11.01
C ARG A 473 2.05 0.61 9.64
N ILE A 474 1.56 1.72 9.09
CA ILE A 474 0.99 1.77 7.74
C ILE A 474 2.07 1.43 6.73
N TYR A 475 3.28 1.98 6.88
CA TYR A 475 4.40 1.76 5.96
C TYR A 475 4.86 0.29 5.94
N ALA A 476 4.99 -0.34 7.11
CA ALA A 476 5.31 -1.76 7.19
C ALA A 476 4.27 -2.66 6.48
N LYS A 477 2.99 -2.29 6.52
CA LYS A 477 1.93 -3.01 5.79
C LYS A 477 1.93 -2.69 4.30
N PHE A 478 2.20 -1.45 3.93
CA PHE A 478 2.40 -1.03 2.55
C PHE A 478 3.51 -1.82 1.88
N TYR A 479 4.66 -1.99 2.54
CA TYR A 479 5.77 -2.80 2.03
C TYR A 479 5.30 -4.22 1.63
N TRP A 480 4.49 -4.87 2.48
CA TRP A 480 3.98 -6.23 2.20
C TRP A 480 2.98 -6.22 1.04
N GLU A 481 2.10 -5.22 1.01
CA GLU A 481 1.10 -5.04 -0.04
C GLU A 481 1.77 -4.85 -1.41
N GLN A 482 2.76 -3.95 -1.51
CA GLN A 482 3.47 -3.68 -2.76
C GLN A 482 4.24 -4.91 -3.25
N CYS A 483 4.90 -5.62 -2.33
CA CYS A 483 5.57 -6.88 -2.65
C CYS A 483 4.62 -7.91 -3.27
N VAL A 484 3.44 -8.11 -2.68
CA VAL A 484 2.45 -9.08 -3.22
C VAL A 484 1.83 -8.57 -4.52
N HIS A 485 1.52 -7.27 -4.60
CA HIS A 485 0.90 -6.65 -5.77
C HIS A 485 1.79 -6.77 -7.02
N HIS A 486 3.03 -6.27 -6.95
CA HIS A 486 3.94 -6.29 -8.09
C HIS A 486 4.41 -7.70 -8.43
N ALA A 487 4.56 -8.60 -7.46
CA ALA A 487 4.95 -9.97 -7.75
C ALA A 487 3.88 -10.70 -8.56
N ARG A 488 2.61 -10.52 -8.18
CA ARG A 488 1.46 -11.04 -8.95
C ARG A 488 1.35 -10.41 -10.33
N GLN A 489 1.57 -9.10 -10.43
CA GLN A 489 1.52 -8.40 -11.70
C GLN A 489 2.58 -8.94 -12.67
N LEU A 490 3.83 -9.08 -12.22
CA LEU A 490 4.92 -9.61 -13.04
C LEU A 490 4.73 -11.09 -13.39
N ASP A 491 4.23 -11.90 -12.45
CA ASP A 491 3.91 -13.31 -12.70
C ASP A 491 2.78 -13.48 -13.73
N ALA A 492 1.69 -12.71 -13.60
CA ALA A 492 0.57 -12.71 -14.54
C ALA A 492 0.97 -12.27 -15.96
N LEU A 493 1.98 -11.40 -16.06
CA LEU A 493 2.55 -10.96 -17.34
C LEU A 493 3.62 -11.92 -17.89
N GLY A 494 3.94 -13.02 -17.18
CA GLY A 494 5.02 -13.94 -17.57
C GLY A 494 6.43 -13.35 -17.43
N LEU A 495 6.57 -12.22 -16.71
CA LEU A 495 7.82 -11.48 -16.52
C LEU A 495 8.56 -11.89 -15.24
N TRP A 496 8.08 -12.88 -14.48
CA TRP A 496 8.68 -13.29 -13.21
C TRP A 496 10.14 -13.75 -13.32
N ASN A 497 10.54 -14.36 -14.44
CA ASN A 497 11.92 -14.80 -14.67
C ASN A 497 12.78 -13.75 -15.40
N ASN A 498 12.19 -12.62 -15.80
CA ASN A 498 12.88 -11.55 -16.51
C ASN A 498 13.89 -10.83 -15.58
N PRO A 499 15.00 -10.26 -16.09
CA PRO A 499 15.85 -9.35 -15.32
C PRO A 499 15.09 -8.25 -14.57
N ARG A 500 13.98 -7.74 -15.14
CA ARG A 500 13.12 -6.72 -14.53
C ARG A 500 12.52 -7.17 -13.18
N SER A 501 12.35 -8.47 -12.95
CA SER A 501 11.85 -8.98 -11.66
C SER A 501 12.94 -9.13 -10.60
N ARG A 502 14.21 -8.86 -10.91
CA ARG A 502 15.34 -9.07 -9.98
C ARG A 502 15.13 -8.30 -8.67
N HIS A 503 14.69 -7.05 -8.76
CA HIS A 503 14.44 -6.18 -7.61
C HIS A 503 13.39 -6.76 -6.67
N ILE A 504 12.25 -7.18 -7.21
CA ILE A 504 11.19 -7.77 -6.40
C ILE A 504 11.59 -9.14 -5.83
N ARG A 505 12.31 -9.98 -6.60
CA ARG A 505 12.80 -11.27 -6.09
C ARG A 505 13.78 -11.09 -4.95
N SER A 506 14.67 -10.09 -5.03
CA SER A 506 15.61 -9.74 -3.98
C SER A 506 14.88 -9.18 -2.74
N GLN A 507 14.15 -8.08 -2.91
CA GLN A 507 13.57 -7.32 -1.80
C GLN A 507 12.38 -8.01 -1.15
N CYS A 508 11.57 -8.76 -1.91
CA CYS A 508 10.32 -9.33 -1.43
C CYS A 508 10.37 -10.85 -1.22
N SER A 509 11.54 -11.49 -1.36
CA SER A 509 11.72 -12.95 -1.20
C SER A 509 11.02 -13.50 0.05
N ARG A 510 11.26 -12.88 1.22
CA ARG A 510 10.67 -13.30 2.49
C ARG A 510 9.15 -13.12 2.55
N VAL A 511 8.63 -12.03 1.99
CA VAL A 511 7.18 -11.76 1.97
C VAL A 511 6.49 -12.79 1.09
N ILE A 512 7.04 -13.01 -0.11
CA ILE A 512 6.50 -13.93 -1.12
C ILE A 512 6.59 -15.39 -0.64
N GLN A 513 7.67 -15.80 0.01
CA GLN A 513 7.78 -17.15 0.55
C GLN A 513 6.80 -17.44 1.70
N ASN A 514 6.43 -16.43 2.48
CA ASN A 514 5.53 -16.61 3.62
C ASN A 514 4.04 -16.47 3.23
N TRP A 515 3.71 -15.57 2.30
CA TRP A 515 2.33 -15.27 1.90
C TRP A 515 1.94 -15.84 0.54
N GLY A 516 2.91 -16.15 -0.30
CA GLY A 516 2.73 -16.62 -1.68
C GLY A 516 2.88 -18.13 -1.88
N LYS A 517 2.92 -18.95 -0.81
CA LYS A 517 2.95 -20.42 -0.96
C LYS A 517 1.73 -20.89 -1.77
N GLY A 518 1.99 -21.28 -3.02
CA GLY A 518 1.00 -21.80 -3.97
C GLY A 518 0.41 -20.80 -4.97
N LEU A 519 0.85 -19.52 -4.97
CA LEU A 519 0.27 -18.47 -5.82
C LEU A 519 1.24 -17.84 -6.83
N ILE A 520 2.55 -18.03 -6.66
CA ILE A 520 3.59 -17.45 -7.53
C ILE A 520 4.63 -18.55 -7.76
N GLY A 521 5.15 -18.66 -8.99
CA GLY A 521 6.11 -19.68 -9.39
C GLY A 521 7.22 -19.89 -8.34
N LYS A 522 7.58 -21.16 -8.10
CA LYS A 522 8.60 -21.50 -7.09
C LYS A 522 9.89 -20.69 -7.38
N PRO A 523 10.44 -19.96 -6.41
CA PRO A 523 11.78 -19.40 -6.58
C PRO A 523 12.77 -20.57 -6.70
N GLU A 524 13.58 -20.56 -7.77
CA GLU A 524 14.76 -21.42 -7.89
C GLU A 524 15.85 -21.01 -6.91
#